data_AF-A0A2M7P6K5-F1
#
_entry.id   AF-A0A2M7P6K5-F1
#
_cell.length_a   1.000
_cell.length_b   1.000
_cell.length_c   1.000
_cell.angle_alpha   90.00
_cell.angle_beta   90.00
_cell.angle_gamma   90.00
#
_symmetry.space_group_name_H-M   'P 1'
#
loop_
_entity.id
_entity.type
_entity.pdbx_description
1 polymer ?
#
loop_
_entity_poly.entity_id
_entity_poly.type
_entity_poly.pdbx_seq_one_letter_code
_entity_poly.pdbx_strand_id
1 'polypeptide(L)'
;MPVYEYEHTQEACGLGHCFEVTQSMSSAKLATCPRCGGPVKRLISLVAISAPKTASALKNMGFTKLVRRDKGVYENVTATGKESRIWDASKPETMPDLKSKIRD
;
A
#
# COMPACT_ATOMS: atom_id res chain seq x y z
N MET A 1 13.37 18.76 -3.92
CA MET A 1 13.30 19.33 -2.55
C MET A 1 12.28 18.55 -1.75
N PRO A 2 12.58 18.14 -0.51
CA PRO A 2 11.62 17.41 0.32
C PRO A 2 10.44 18.30 0.74
N VAL A 3 9.32 17.65 1.02
CA VAL A 3 8.14 18.23 1.67
C VAL A 3 8.21 17.91 3.16
N TYR A 4 7.92 18.89 3.99
CA TYR A 4 7.76 18.68 5.43
C TYR A 4 6.42 19.21 5.90
N GLU A 5 5.86 18.53 6.89
CA GLU A 5 4.63 18.93 7.55
C GLU A 5 4.93 19.75 8.81
N TYR A 6 4.13 20.78 9.04
CA TYR A 6 4.18 21.63 10.22
C TYR A 6 2.80 21.76 10.84
N GLU A 7 2.78 21.91 12.16
CA GLU A 7 1.59 22.06 12.96
C GLU A 7 1.64 23.38 13.73
N HIS A 8 0.57 24.18 13.70
CA HIS A 8 0.41 25.32 14.61
C HIS A 8 0.27 24.81 16.04
N THR A 9 1.06 25.36 16.97
CA THR A 9 0.96 25.01 18.39
C THR A 9 -0.08 25.85 19.14
N GLN A 10 -0.72 26.78 18.43
CA GLN A 10 -1.75 27.70 18.91
C GLN A 10 -2.86 27.78 17.85
N GLU A 11 -3.60 28.89 17.81
CA GLU A 11 -4.67 29.11 16.84
C GLU A 11 -4.18 28.98 15.39
N ALA A 12 -4.87 28.15 14.63
CA ALA A 12 -4.58 27.93 13.22
C ALA A 12 -4.98 29.14 12.39
N CYS A 13 -4.16 29.49 11.39
CA CYS A 13 -4.55 30.48 10.39
C CYS A 13 -5.24 29.82 9.19
N GLY A 14 -5.44 30.56 8.09
CA GLY A 14 -6.01 30.04 6.85
C GLY A 14 -5.19 28.95 6.13
N LEU A 15 -4.05 28.52 6.66
CA LEU A 15 -3.36 27.29 6.23
C LEU A 15 -3.92 26.02 6.88
N GLY A 16 -4.79 26.16 7.88
CA GLY A 16 -5.26 25.06 8.70
C GLY A 16 -4.30 24.73 9.85
N HIS A 17 -4.71 23.75 10.65
CA HIS A 17 -3.95 23.29 11.81
C HIS A 17 -2.60 22.71 11.41
N CYS A 18 -2.58 21.92 10.33
CA CYS A 18 -1.37 21.33 9.73
C CYS A 18 -1.23 21.78 8.28
N PHE A 19 0.01 22.01 7.83
CA PHE A 19 0.31 22.40 6.46
C PHE A 19 1.65 21.85 5.99
N GLU A 20 1.83 21.80 4.67
CA GLU A 20 3.03 21.29 4.02
C GLU A 20 3.90 22.43 3.49
N VAL A 21 5.22 22.26 3.57
CA VAL A 21 6.22 23.18 3.01
C VAL A 21 7.31 22.40 2.29
N THR A 22 7.54 22.74 1.03
CA THR A 22 8.69 22.28 0.27
C THR A 22 9.90 23.14 0.62
N GLN A 23 10.91 22.59 1.30
CA GLN A 23 12.12 23.33 1.72
C GLN A 23 13.40 22.49 1.51
N SER A 24 14.56 23.14 1.39
CA SER A 24 15.83 22.40 1.26
C SER A 24 16.13 21.59 2.53
N MET A 25 16.86 20.49 2.38
CA MET A 25 17.37 19.73 3.53
C MET A 25 18.39 20.53 4.36
N SER A 26 19.08 21.49 3.75
CA SER A 26 20.04 22.37 4.43
C SER A 26 19.39 23.55 5.16
N SER A 27 18.11 23.83 4.89
CA SER A 27 17.39 24.94 5.53
C SER A 27 17.01 24.58 6.97
N ALA A 28 17.06 25.57 7.86
CA ALA A 28 16.55 25.44 9.22
C ALA A 28 15.05 25.08 9.23
N LYS A 29 14.60 24.46 10.33
CA LYS A 29 13.17 24.19 10.57
C LYS A 29 12.46 25.52 10.81
N LEU A 30 11.23 25.64 10.33
CA LEU A 30 10.39 26.80 10.65
C LEU A 30 10.01 26.76 12.13
N ALA A 31 10.22 27.87 12.83
CA ALA A 31 9.70 28.12 14.17
C ALA A 31 8.36 28.88 14.12
N THR A 32 8.10 29.59 13.01
CA THR A 32 6.90 30.39 12.80
C THR A 32 6.25 30.09 11.46
N CYS A 33 4.93 30.24 11.41
CA CYS A 33 4.13 30.10 10.21
C CYS A 33 4.45 31.22 9.22
N PRO A 34 4.75 30.91 7.94
CA PRO A 34 5.09 31.93 6.95
C PRO A 34 3.89 32.82 6.54
N ARG A 35 2.65 32.43 6.88
CA ARG A 35 1.45 33.22 6.59
C ARG A 35 1.10 34.19 7.72
N CYS A 36 1.08 33.72 8.97
CA CYS A 36 0.58 34.52 10.11
C CYS A 36 1.64 34.83 11.18
N GLY A 37 2.85 34.26 11.08
CA GLY A 37 3.91 34.43 12.09
C GLY A 37 3.69 33.63 13.38
N GLY A 38 2.55 32.95 13.54
CA GLY A 38 2.25 32.14 14.72
C GLY A 38 3.22 30.97 14.92
N PRO A 39 3.42 30.48 16.15
CA PRO A 39 4.38 29.41 16.44
C PRO A 39 3.96 28.08 15.80
N VAL A 40 4.94 27.40 15.19
CA VAL A 40 4.73 26.08 14.57
C VAL A 40 5.82 25.09 15.00
N LYS A 41 5.49 23.80 14.96
CA LYS A 41 6.45 22.71 15.14
C LYS A 41 6.43 21.79 13.93
N ARG A 42 7.59 21.26 13.56
CA ARG A 42 7.71 20.28 12.47
C ARG A 42 7.21 18.91 12.92
N LEU A 43 6.36 18.28 12.11
CA LEU A 43 5.89 16.92 12.32
C LEU A 43 6.83 15.91 11.66
N ILE A 44 6.76 14.67 12.16
CA ILE A 44 7.29 13.50 11.44
C ILE A 44 6.19 13.07 10.47
N SER A 45 6.44 13.24 9.18
CA SER A 45 5.50 12.83 8.14
C SER A 45 5.18 11.34 8.26
N LEU A 46 3.92 11.00 8.02
CA LEU A 46 3.50 9.61 7.98
C LEU A 46 4.17 8.91 6.78
N VAL A 47 4.76 7.76 7.04
CA VAL A 47 5.30 6.91 5.98
C VAL A 47 4.21 6.00 5.44
N ALA A 48 4.17 5.83 4.13
CA ALA A 48 3.36 4.80 3.51
C ALA A 48 4.01 3.43 3.79
N ILE A 49 3.36 2.61 4.62
CA ILE A 49 3.81 1.24 4.91
C ILE A 49 3.08 0.28 3.98
N SER A 50 3.85 -0.46 3.17
CA SER A 50 3.31 -1.55 2.35
C SER A 50 3.68 -2.90 2.97
N ALA A 51 2.68 -3.71 3.30
CA ALA A 51 2.84 -5.04 3.88
C ALA A 51 2.20 -6.11 2.96
N PRO A 52 2.87 -6.49 1.86
CA PRO A 52 2.31 -7.45 0.91
C PRO A 52 2.14 -8.83 1.56
N LYS A 53 1.05 -9.52 1.21
CA LYS A 53 0.78 -10.88 1.69
C LYS A 53 1.64 -11.89 0.92
N THR A 54 2.22 -12.85 1.65
CA THR A 54 2.94 -13.98 1.05
C THR A 54 1.97 -14.95 0.36
N ALA A 55 2.46 -15.81 -0.53
CA ALA A 55 1.62 -16.84 -1.15
C ALA A 55 0.98 -17.75 -0.09
N SER A 56 1.72 -18.13 0.96
CA SER A 56 1.19 -18.92 2.07
C SER A 56 0.09 -18.18 2.85
N ALA A 57 0.24 -16.87 3.08
CA ALA A 57 -0.78 -16.07 3.75
C ALA A 57 -2.06 -15.99 2.91
N LEU A 58 -1.94 -15.78 1.60
CA LEU A 58 -3.06 -15.79 0.66
C LEU A 58 -3.75 -17.15 0.62
N LYS A 59 -2.97 -18.24 0.58
CA LYS A 59 -3.47 -19.62 0.63
C LYS A 59 -4.30 -19.87 1.90
N ASN A 60 -3.80 -19.46 3.07
CA ASN A 60 -4.48 -19.63 4.35
C ASN A 60 -5.77 -18.82 4.44
N MET A 61 -5.83 -17.68 3.75
CA MET A 61 -7.02 -16.84 3.63
C MET A 61 -8.03 -17.38 2.59
N GLY A 62 -7.74 -18.50 1.92
CA GLY A 62 -8.60 -19.09 0.90
C GLY A 62 -8.47 -18.47 -0.49
N PHE A 63 -7.51 -17.56 -0.72
CA PHE A 63 -7.30 -16.95 -2.04
C PHE A 63 -6.52 -17.88 -2.97
N THR A 64 -6.91 -17.85 -4.25
CA THR A 64 -6.14 -18.43 -5.35
C THR A 64 -5.27 -17.37 -6.01
N LYS A 65 -3.94 -17.50 -5.91
CA LYS A 65 -2.98 -16.64 -6.60
C LYS A 65 -2.39 -17.35 -7.81
N LEU A 66 -2.56 -16.73 -8.96
CA LEU A 66 -2.06 -17.20 -10.24
C LEU A 66 -0.92 -16.31 -10.72
N VAL A 67 0.24 -16.92 -10.99
CA VAL A 67 1.40 -16.24 -11.58
C VAL A 67 1.48 -16.64 -13.04
N ARG A 68 1.34 -15.68 -13.96
CA ARG A 68 1.42 -15.95 -15.39
C ARG A 68 2.80 -16.49 -15.75
N ARG A 69 2.85 -17.61 -16.47
CA ARG A 69 4.07 -18.23 -16.99
C ARG A 69 4.18 -18.11 -18.51
N ASP A 70 3.05 -18.16 -19.22
CA ASP A 70 2.96 -17.92 -20.66
C ASP A 70 1.57 -17.35 -21.05
N LYS A 71 1.27 -17.21 -22.34
CA LYS A 71 -0.06 -16.90 -22.87
C LYS A 71 -1.02 -18.05 -22.55
N GLY A 72 -1.97 -17.79 -21.66
CA GLY A 72 -2.96 -18.77 -21.25
C GLY A 72 -2.46 -19.80 -20.23
N VAL A 73 -1.20 -19.73 -19.80
CA VAL A 73 -0.61 -20.66 -18.83
C VAL A 73 -0.21 -19.92 -17.56
N TYR A 74 -0.70 -20.40 -16.42
CA TYR A 74 -0.51 -19.79 -15.11
C TYR A 74 -0.08 -20.83 -14.09
N GLU A 75 0.74 -20.43 -13.12
CA GLU A 75 1.07 -21.24 -11.96
C GLU A 75 0.20 -20.83 -10.76
N ASN A 76 -0.53 -21.79 -10.21
CA ASN A 76 -1.25 -21.65 -8.95
C ASN A 76 -0.27 -21.84 -7.78
N VAL A 77 0.30 -20.72 -7.30
CA VAL A 77 1.25 -20.72 -6.17
C VAL A 77 0.57 -20.95 -4.81
N THR A 78 -0.75 -21.09 -4.82
CA THR A 78 -1.62 -21.35 -3.65
C THR A 78 -2.34 -22.69 -3.74
N ALA A 79 -1.94 -23.57 -4.67
CA ALA A 79 -2.60 -24.87 -4.89
C ALA A 79 -2.73 -25.66 -3.58
N THR A 80 -3.92 -26.21 -3.37
CA THR A 80 -4.33 -27.00 -2.20
C THR A 80 -4.90 -28.33 -2.63
N GLY A 81 -4.63 -29.38 -1.84
CA GLY A 81 -5.26 -30.69 -2.03
C GLY A 81 -5.00 -31.27 -3.42
N LYS A 82 -6.08 -31.41 -4.20
CA LYS A 82 -6.08 -32.02 -5.55
C LYS A 82 -5.94 -31.01 -6.69
N GLU A 83 -5.79 -29.71 -6.39
CA GLU A 83 -5.64 -28.69 -7.43
C GLU A 83 -4.32 -28.84 -8.18
N SER A 84 -4.36 -28.65 -9.50
CA SER A 84 -3.16 -28.58 -10.32
C SER A 84 -2.32 -27.35 -9.96
N ARG A 85 -1.00 -27.50 -9.99
CA ARG A 85 -0.06 -26.39 -9.86
C ARG A 85 -0.02 -25.53 -11.13
N ILE A 86 -0.31 -26.10 -12.29
CA ILE A 86 -0.37 -25.39 -13.57
C ILE A 86 -1.82 -25.32 -14.02
N TRP A 87 -2.29 -24.11 -14.28
CA TRP A 87 -3.56 -23.85 -14.95
C TRP A 87 -3.27 -23.44 -16.40
N ASP A 88 -3.74 -24.26 -17.34
CA ASP A 88 -3.73 -23.99 -18.76
C ASP A 88 -5.16 -23.67 -19.19
N ALA A 89 -5.40 -22.46 -19.70
CA ALA A 89 -6.71 -21.98 -20.10
C ALA A 89 -7.34 -22.82 -21.23
N SER A 90 -6.54 -23.56 -22.00
CA SER A 90 -7.03 -24.49 -23.02
C SER A 90 -7.50 -25.84 -22.45
N LYS A 91 -7.20 -26.12 -21.18
CA LYS A 91 -7.44 -27.40 -20.49
C LYS A 91 -8.29 -27.17 -19.23
N PRO A 92 -9.63 -27.21 -19.34
CA PRO A 92 -10.55 -26.91 -18.24
C PRO A 92 -10.32 -27.74 -16.98
N GLU A 93 -9.83 -28.97 -17.11
CA GLU A 93 -9.49 -29.87 -16.01
C GLU A 93 -8.35 -29.36 -15.12
N THR A 94 -7.54 -28.42 -15.61
CA THR A 94 -6.45 -27.81 -14.86
C THR A 94 -6.88 -26.55 -14.08
N MET A 95 -8.15 -26.14 -14.22
CA MET A 95 -8.68 -24.95 -13.56
C MET A 95 -8.72 -25.14 -12.03
N PRO A 96 -8.26 -24.15 -11.24
CA PRO A 96 -8.41 -24.19 -9.79
C PRO A 96 -9.87 -24.31 -9.37
N ASP A 97 -10.11 -24.96 -8.23
CA ASP A 97 -11.47 -25.09 -7.70
C ASP A 97 -11.90 -23.79 -7.03
N LEU A 98 -12.40 -22.87 -7.85
CA LEU A 98 -12.87 -21.56 -7.39
C LEU A 98 -14.17 -21.66 -6.60
N LYS A 99 -15.01 -22.67 -6.88
CA LYS A 99 -16.32 -22.81 -6.24
C LYS A 99 -16.23 -23.17 -4.76
N SER A 100 -15.23 -23.97 -4.37
CA SER A 100 -15.04 -24.29 -2.95
C SER A 100 -14.45 -23.11 -2.15
N LYS A 101 -13.82 -22.14 -2.82
CA LYS A 101 -13.10 -21.02 -2.20
C LYS A 101 -13.87 -19.69 -2.21
N ILE A 102 -14.66 -19.45 -3.24
CA ILE A 102 -15.47 -18.23 -3.40
C ILE A 102 -16.91 -18.59 -3.05
N ARG A 103 -17.45 -18.00 -1.98
CA ARG A 103 -18.85 -18.12 -1.57
C ARG A 103 -19.57 -16.81 -1.91
N ASP A 104 -20.84 -16.91 -2.29
CA ASP A 104 -21.75 -15.75 -2.43
C ASP A 104 -22.03 -15.08 -1.07
#